data_AF-A0A8I0J4I3-F1
#
_entry.id   AF-A0A8I0J4I3-F1
#
_cell.length_a   1.000
_cell.length_b   1.000
_cell.length_c   1.000
_cell.angle_alpha   90.00
_cell.angle_beta   90.00
_cell.angle_gamma   90.00
#
_symmetry.space_group_name_H-M   'P 1'
#
loop_
_entity.id
_entity.type
_entity.pdbx_description
1 polymer ?
#
loop_
_entity_poly.entity_id
_entity_poly.type
_entity_poly.pdbx_seq_one_letter_code
_entity_poly.pdbx_strand_id
1 'polypeptide(L)'
;MKFTNGFKPSPKTSRRLPTEYFILADVAFEGAVIGYLAGKPIREAVSDGDGLHYRFVGVAPRLTSGGFDVRALRTGEWIVQPGLVYAADAAKPGKKADRAA
;
A
#
# COMPACT_ATOMS: atom_id res chain seq x y z
N MET A 1 -11.04 -10.00 -21.78
CA MET A 1 -11.70 -8.86 -21.11
C MET A 1 -10.69 -7.75 -20.86
N LYS A 2 -11.05 -6.48 -21.08
CA LYS A 2 -10.19 -5.31 -20.80
C LYS A 2 -10.60 -4.71 -19.46
N PHE A 3 -9.75 -4.80 -18.44
CA PHE A 3 -9.97 -4.08 -17.18
C PHE A 3 -9.22 -2.75 -17.24
N THR A 4 -9.97 -1.68 -17.51
CA THR A 4 -9.49 -0.30 -17.38
C THR A 4 -9.50 0.08 -15.90
N ASN A 5 -8.41 -0.16 -15.17
CA ASN A 5 -8.28 0.35 -13.81
C ASN A 5 -7.88 1.83 -13.85
N GLY A 6 -8.87 2.67 -14.15
CA GLY A 6 -8.79 4.12 -14.11
C GLY A 6 -9.48 4.67 -12.87
N PHE A 7 -9.03 4.32 -11.66
CA PHE A 7 -9.47 5.05 -10.46
C PHE A 7 -8.64 6.32 -10.32
N LYS A 8 -9.03 7.38 -11.05
CA LYS A 8 -8.59 8.75 -10.75
C LYS A 8 -9.45 9.28 -9.60
N PRO A 9 -8.90 9.53 -8.39
CA PRO A 9 -9.67 10.23 -7.37
C PRO A 9 -9.98 11.64 -7.88
N SER A 10 -11.25 11.92 -8.13
CA SER A 10 -11.71 13.27 -8.47
C SER A 10 -11.56 14.18 -7.26
N PRO A 11 -11.04 15.42 -7.40
CA PRO A 11 -10.64 16.29 -6.28
C PRO A 11 -11.80 16.80 -5.40
N LYS A 12 -13.04 16.36 -5.62
CA LYS A 12 -14.24 16.88 -4.92
C LYS A 12 -14.84 15.94 -3.86
N THR A 13 -14.32 14.73 -3.64
CA THR A 13 -14.86 13.81 -2.60
C THR A 13 -14.00 13.76 -1.33
N SER A 14 -13.12 14.75 -1.14
CA SER A 14 -12.08 14.81 -0.08
C SER A 14 -12.58 15.01 1.36
N ARG A 15 -13.89 15.00 1.66
CA ARG A 15 -14.35 15.39 3.02
C ARG A 15 -14.57 14.26 4.01
N ARG A 16 -14.76 13.00 3.58
CA ARG A 16 -14.89 11.84 4.48
C ARG A 16 -14.62 10.55 3.72
N LEU A 17 -13.37 10.28 3.33
CA LEU A 17 -13.04 8.92 2.87
C LEU A 17 -12.79 8.08 4.13
N PRO A 18 -13.61 7.05 4.41
CA PRO A 18 -13.36 6.16 5.54
C PRO A 18 -11.97 5.55 5.44
N THR A 19 -11.25 5.54 6.56
CA THR A 19 -9.91 4.93 6.67
C THR A 19 -9.89 3.46 6.23
N GLU A 20 -11.04 2.79 6.35
CA GLU A 20 -11.26 1.39 5.98
C GLU A 20 -10.84 1.09 4.53
N TYR A 21 -10.98 2.03 3.60
CA TYR A 21 -10.57 1.82 2.19
C TYR A 21 -9.07 1.91 1.95
N PHE A 22 -8.28 2.29 2.96
CA PHE A 22 -6.82 2.38 2.89
C PHE A 22 -6.13 1.32 3.73
N ILE A 23 -6.89 0.43 4.36
CA ILE A 23 -6.35 -0.70 5.09
C ILE A 23 -6.20 -1.89 4.14
N LEU A 24 -4.98 -2.37 3.97
CA LEU A 24 -4.72 -3.62 3.28
C LEU A 24 -4.91 -4.77 4.29
N ALA A 25 -5.98 -5.52 4.11
CA ALA A 25 -6.34 -6.68 4.92
C ALA A 25 -5.88 -7.97 4.23
N ASP A 26 -5.77 -9.05 5.01
CA ASP A 26 -5.42 -10.40 4.53
C ASP A 26 -4.12 -10.45 3.70
N VAL A 27 -3.07 -9.83 4.24
CA VAL A 27 -1.76 -9.81 3.60
C VAL A 27 -0.89 -10.99 4.02
N ALA A 28 -0.19 -11.57 3.06
CA ALA A 28 0.90 -12.49 3.32
C ALA A 28 2.19 -11.69 3.52
N PHE A 29 2.84 -11.92 4.67
CA PHE A 29 4.10 -11.25 5.00
C PHE A 29 5.28 -11.98 4.36
N GLU A 30 6.10 -11.24 3.63
CA GLU A 30 7.20 -11.78 2.84
C GLU A 30 8.55 -11.19 3.25
N GLY A 31 9.62 -11.94 2.96
CA GLY A 31 10.97 -11.45 3.10
C GLY A 31 11.45 -11.28 4.55
N ALA A 32 12.52 -10.51 4.73
CA ALA A 32 13.17 -10.30 6.01
C ALA A 32 12.35 -9.42 6.97
N VAL A 33 12.56 -9.64 8.27
CA VAL A 33 12.11 -8.71 9.31
C VAL A 33 13.11 -7.56 9.39
N ILE A 34 12.64 -6.34 9.16
CA ILE A 34 13.47 -5.13 9.11
C ILE A 34 13.30 -4.23 10.34
N GLY A 35 12.42 -4.61 11.26
CA GLY A 35 12.19 -3.88 12.50
C GLY A 35 10.96 -4.37 13.24
N TYR A 36 10.58 -3.65 14.30
CA TYR A 36 9.38 -3.93 15.10
C TYR A 36 8.64 -2.64 15.43
N LEU A 37 7.31 -2.68 15.36
CA LEU A 37 6.43 -1.59 15.78
C LEU A 37 5.37 -2.16 16.73
N ALA A 38 5.28 -1.61 17.94
CA ALA A 38 4.36 -2.07 18.98
C ALA A 38 4.45 -3.60 19.23
N GLY A 39 5.68 -4.13 19.23
CA GLY A 39 5.96 -5.57 19.40
C GLY A 39 5.64 -6.44 18.19
N LYS A 40 5.13 -5.88 17.08
CA LYS A 40 4.84 -6.61 15.84
C LYS A 40 5.98 -6.44 14.83
N PRO A 41 6.38 -7.50 14.11
CA PRO A 41 7.46 -7.40 13.13
C PRO A 41 7.04 -6.54 11.94
N ILE A 42 7.99 -5.74 11.45
CA ILE A 42 7.91 -5.03 10.17
C ILE A 42 8.63 -5.89 9.15
N ARG A 43 7.94 -6.26 8.08
CA ARG A 43 8.50 -7.07 6.99
C ARG A 43 8.85 -6.18 5.82
N GLU A 44 9.87 -6.56 5.07
CA GLU A 44 10.29 -5.77 3.91
C GLU A 44 9.20 -5.66 2.84
N ALA A 45 8.40 -6.71 2.69
CA ALA A 45 7.36 -6.80 1.69
C ALA A 45 6.12 -7.55 2.20
N VAL A 46 5.00 -7.30 1.54
CA VAL A 46 3.76 -8.05 1.70
C VAL A 46 3.13 -8.31 0.33
N SER A 47 2.34 -9.36 0.23
CA SER A 47 1.44 -9.60 -0.90
C SER A 47 -0.02 -9.66 -0.44
N ASP A 48 -0.95 -9.27 -1.31
CA ASP A 48 -2.39 -9.43 -1.07
C ASP A 48 -2.91 -10.75 -1.69
N GLY A 49 -4.20 -11.05 -1.45
CA GLY A 49 -4.85 -12.25 -2.00
C GLY A 49 -4.94 -12.28 -3.53
N ASP A 50 -4.77 -11.13 -4.20
CA ASP A 50 -4.72 -11.02 -5.66
C ASP A 50 -3.28 -11.19 -6.21
N GLY A 51 -2.30 -11.36 -5.33
CA GLY A 51 -0.88 -11.54 -5.68
C GLY A 51 -0.15 -10.24 -6.03
N LEU A 52 -0.70 -9.07 -5.68
CA LEU A 52 0.03 -7.81 -5.82
C LEU A 52 1.05 -7.69 -4.69
N HIS A 53 2.26 -7.23 -5.04
CA HIS A 53 3.34 -7.05 -4.08
C HIS A 53 3.49 -5.59 -3.66
N TYR A 54 3.77 -5.39 -2.38
CA TYR A 54 3.94 -4.09 -1.77
C TYR A 54 5.21 -4.08 -0.91
N ARG A 55 5.94 -2.97 -0.91
CA ARG A 55 7.17 -2.78 -0.13
C ARG A 55 6.96 -1.81 1.01
N PHE A 56 7.55 -2.10 2.17
CA PHE A 56 7.50 -1.21 3.31
C PHE A 56 8.16 0.15 2.99
N VAL A 57 7.45 1.24 3.29
CA VAL A 57 7.93 2.62 3.05
C VAL A 57 7.87 3.51 4.28
N GLY A 58 7.15 3.12 5.33
CA GLY A 58 7.11 3.91 6.55
C GLY A 58 6.01 3.55 7.53
N VAL A 59 5.70 4.46 8.44
CA VAL A 59 4.66 4.32 9.47
C VAL A 59 3.69 5.48 9.32
N ALA A 60 2.40 5.18 9.34
CA ALA A 60 1.33 6.15 9.18
C ALA A 60 1.28 7.06 10.43
N PRO A 61 1.28 8.39 10.25
CA PRO A 61 1.03 9.32 11.35
C PRO A 61 -0.34 9.04 11.97
N ARG A 62 -0.45 9.28 13.28
CA ARG A 62 -1.71 9.21 14.01
C ARG A 62 -2.29 10.60 14.18
N LEU A 63 -3.59 10.73 13.98
CA LEU A 63 -4.36 11.91 14.33
C LEU A 63 -4.55 11.96 15.85
N THR A 64 -4.83 13.16 16.38
CA THR A 64 -5.16 13.36 17.80
C THR A 64 -6.36 12.51 18.26
N SER A 65 -7.26 12.16 17.33
CA SER A 65 -8.39 11.26 17.57
C SER A 65 -8.02 9.77 17.64
N GLY A 66 -6.75 9.41 17.44
CA GLY A 66 -6.23 8.04 17.51
C GLY A 66 -6.24 7.25 16.20
N GLY A 67 -6.98 7.70 15.19
CA GLY A 67 -6.98 7.14 13.84
C GLY A 67 -5.73 7.49 13.03
N PHE A 68 -5.53 6.84 11.89
CA PHE A 68 -4.41 7.17 10.99
C PHE A 68 -4.73 8.39 10.13
N ASP A 69 -3.72 9.23 9.91
CA ASP A 69 -3.82 10.34 8.96
C ASP A 69 -3.69 9.83 7.52
N VAL A 70 -4.82 9.40 6.95
CA VAL A 70 -4.89 8.93 5.57
C VAL A 70 -4.57 10.02 4.54
N ARG A 71 -4.61 11.31 4.92
CA ARG A 71 -4.26 12.40 4.01
C ARG A 71 -2.76 12.48 3.77
N ALA A 72 -1.95 11.89 4.64
CA ALA A 72 -0.51 11.81 4.48
C ALA A 72 -0.07 10.71 3.49
N LEU A 73 -0.96 9.78 3.14
CA LEU A 73 -0.66 8.71 2.19
C LEU A 73 -0.55 9.25 0.76
N ARG A 74 0.45 8.74 0.03
CA ARG A 74 0.61 8.97 -1.40
C ARG A 74 -0.20 7.94 -2.19
N THR A 75 -0.44 8.23 -3.47
CA THR A 75 -1.10 7.27 -4.36
C THR A 75 -0.29 5.98 -4.45
N GLY A 76 -0.97 4.84 -4.26
CA GLY A 76 -0.34 3.51 -4.25
C GLY A 76 0.22 3.09 -2.88
N GLU A 77 0.12 3.95 -1.86
CA GLU A 77 0.43 3.59 -0.48
C GLU A 77 -0.81 3.08 0.27
N TRP A 78 -0.59 2.05 1.08
CA TRP A 78 -1.61 1.33 1.83
C TRP A 78 -1.15 1.13 3.27
N ILE A 79 -2.10 1.11 4.20
CA ILE A 79 -1.83 0.90 5.62
C ILE A 79 -2.09 -0.57 5.98
N VAL A 80 -1.11 -1.21 6.60
CA VAL A 80 -1.23 -2.52 7.26
C VAL A 80 -1.19 -2.30 8.76
N GLN A 81 -2.06 -2.96 9.52
CA GLN A 81 -2.05 -2.85 10.98
C GLN A 81 -0.68 -3.32 11.55
N PRO A 82 -0.08 -2.62 12.53
CA PRO A 82 -0.67 -1.59 13.41
C PRO A 82 -0.45 -0.13 12.96
N GLY A 83 -0.27 0.13 11.66
CA GLY A 83 0.01 1.45 11.11
C GLY A 83 1.22 1.49 10.18
N LEU A 84 1.66 0.35 9.65
CA LEU A 84 2.75 0.25 8.69
C LEU A 84 2.24 0.71 7.32
N VAL A 85 3.06 1.43 6.58
CA VAL A 85 2.74 1.88 5.22
C VAL A 85 3.54 1.07 4.22
N TYR A 86 2.84 0.47 3.27
CA TYR A 86 3.42 -0.26 2.15
C TYR A 86 3.01 0.40 0.85
N ALA A 87 3.94 0.56 -0.08
CA ALA A 87 3.66 1.05 -1.42
C ALA A 87 3.61 -0.13 -2.39
N ALA A 88 2.63 -0.12 -3.30
CA ALA A 88 2.58 -1.08 -4.39
C ALA A 88 3.89 -1.00 -5.17
N ASP A 89 4.54 -2.14 -5.39
CA ASP A 89 5.67 -2.18 -6.30
C ASP A 89 5.09 -1.93 -7.68
N ALA A 90 5.22 -0.69 -8.16
CA ALA A 90 4.88 -0.37 -9.54
C ALA A 90 5.81 -1.24 -10.36
N ALA A 91 5.31 -2.39 -10.84
CA ALA A 91 5.99 -3.21 -11.81
C ALA A 91 6.53 -2.21 -12.83
N LYS A 92 7.86 -2.02 -12.85
CA LYS A 92 8.50 -1.16 -13.84
C LYS A 92 7.87 -1.62 -15.15
N PRO A 93 7.16 -0.75 -15.90
CA PRO A 93 6.52 -1.18 -17.14
C PRO A 93 7.59 -1.93 -17.89
N GLY A 94 7.36 -3.23 -18.06
CA GLY A 94 8.40 -4.17 -18.41
C GLY A 94 9.21 -3.56 -19.53
N LYS A 95 10.52 -3.43 -19.33
CA LYS A 95 11.44 -3.13 -20.43
C LYS A 95 11.02 -4.09 -21.53
N LYS A 96 10.39 -3.58 -22.61
CA LYS A 96 10.06 -4.42 -23.74
C LYS A 96 11.36 -5.11 -24.08
N ALA A 97 11.40 -6.42 -23.94
CA ALA A 97 12.43 -7.20 -24.55
C ALA A 97 12.16 -7.05 -26.04
N ASP A 98 12.78 -6.04 -26.64
CA ASP A 98 13.01 -5.95 -28.07
C ASP A 98 13.87 -7.16 -28.42
N ARG A 99 13.21 -8.32 -28.56
CA ARG A 99 13.81 -9.48 -29.18
C ARG A 99 13.53 -9.36 -30.66
N ALA A 100 14.48 -8.74 -31.34
CA ALA A 100 14.69 -8.92 -32.76
C ALA A 100 14.69 -10.43 -33.07
N ALA A 101 13.91 -10.81 -34.08
CA ALA A 101 14.06 -12.01 -34.88
C ALA A 101 13.48 -11.71 -36.27
#